data_AF-A0A6J3BSU2-F1
#
_entry.id   AF-A0A6J3BSU2-F1
#
_cell.length_a   1.000
_cell.length_b   1.000
_cell.length_c   1.000
_cell.angle_alpha   90.00
_cell.angle_beta   90.00
_cell.angle_gamma   90.00
#
_symmetry.space_group_name_H-M   'P 1'
#
loop_
_entity.id
_entity.type
_entity.pdbx_description
1 polymer ?
#
loop_
_entity_poly.entity_id
_entity_poly.type
_entity_poly.pdbx_seq_one_letter_code
_entity_poly.pdbx_strand_id
1 'polypeptide(L)'
;MYNFFSQSECHFIPTRKGNHLVMFNKFTYSKDNRSRSNYYCSKRSIGCKARIKLLGNGKVIVDLPYEFIPTPKGNHLIMLNSYTYSKDNKSRNYYCSKKSIGCKARIKLLDNGKLIVGDSYHCHEPPKYVVTSSGKYVKVK
;
A
#
# COMPACT_ATOMS: atom_id res chain seq x y z
N MET A 1 24.63 -10.25 12.99
CA MET A 1 23.91 -8.96 13.09
C MET A 1 23.20 -8.72 11.77
N TYR A 2 21.88 -8.95 11.68
CA TYR A 2 21.13 -8.70 10.43
C TYR A 2 20.52 -7.30 10.48
N ASN A 3 20.93 -6.44 9.56
CA ASN A 3 20.44 -5.07 9.42
C ASN A 3 18.94 -5.07 9.08
N PHE A 4 18.13 -4.55 10.00
CA PHE A 4 16.71 -4.27 9.82
C PHE A 4 16.53 -3.00 8.98
N PHE A 5 16.52 -3.13 7.66
CA PHE A 5 16.03 -2.05 6.80
C PHE A 5 14.50 -2.17 6.66
N SER A 6 13.75 -1.50 7.53
CA SER A 6 12.34 -1.17 7.24
C SER A 6 12.30 0.18 6.53
N GLN A 7 12.36 0.16 5.21
CA GLN A 7 11.87 1.25 4.37
C GLN A 7 10.89 0.62 3.41
N SER A 8 9.69 1.19 3.28
CA SER A 8 8.72 0.85 2.25
C SER A 8 9.46 0.53 0.95
N GLU A 9 9.54 -0.75 0.59
CA GLU A 9 10.45 -1.22 -0.46
C GLU A 9 9.92 -0.80 -1.83
N CYS A 10 10.15 0.47 -2.17
CA CYS A 10 10.19 0.93 -3.54
C CYS A 10 11.56 0.53 -4.11
N HIS A 11 11.56 -0.39 -5.06
CA HIS A 11 12.78 -0.83 -5.73
C HIS A 11 13.00 0.03 -6.97
N PHE A 12 14.17 0.65 -7.09
CA PHE A 12 14.53 1.42 -8.27
C PHE A 12 15.10 0.49 -9.34
N ILE A 13 14.46 0.42 -10.49
CA ILE A 13 14.91 -0.38 -11.64
C ILE A 13 15.59 0.56 -12.64
N PRO A 14 16.90 0.48 -12.86
CA PRO A 14 17.59 1.33 -13.83
C PRO A 14 17.11 1.03 -15.25
N THR A 15 17.09 2.06 -16.09
CA THR A 15 16.76 1.96 -17.51
C THR A 15 17.97 2.32 -18.37
N ARG A 16 18.01 1.82 -19.61
CA ARG A 16 19.10 2.11 -20.57
C ARG A 16 19.32 3.60 -20.84
N LYS A 17 18.30 4.45 -20.60
CA LYS A 17 18.34 5.90 -20.82
C LYS A 17 18.78 6.70 -19.58
N GLY A 18 19.33 6.04 -18.56
CA GLY A 18 19.81 6.69 -17.33
C GLY A 18 18.73 7.09 -16.31
N ASN A 19 17.45 6.89 -16.64
CA ASN A 19 16.34 7.04 -15.70
C ASN A 19 16.07 5.73 -14.95
N HIS A 20 15.17 5.77 -13.97
CA HIS A 20 14.69 4.59 -13.24
C HIS A 20 13.17 4.42 -13.32
N LEU A 21 12.71 3.17 -13.30
CA LEU A 21 11.35 2.83 -12.89
C LEU A 21 11.33 2.65 -11.38
N VAL A 22 10.17 2.86 -10.77
CA VAL A 22 9.91 2.50 -9.38
C VAL A 22 9.04 1.25 -9.39
N MET A 23 9.52 0.16 -8.82
CA MET A 23 8.71 -1.01 -8.55
C MET A 23 8.15 -0.92 -7.14
N PHE A 24 6.83 -0.95 -7.04
CA PHE A 24 6.08 -0.91 -5.78
C PHE A 24 4.93 -1.91 -5.85
N ASN A 25 4.84 -2.80 -4.85
CA ASN A 25 3.81 -3.82 -4.77
C ASN A 25 3.67 -4.64 -6.08
N LYS A 26 4.79 -5.11 -6.64
CA LYS A 26 4.86 -5.87 -7.91
C LYS A 26 4.43 -5.12 -9.17
N PHE A 27 4.12 -3.83 -9.07
CA PHE A 27 3.82 -2.97 -10.23
C PHE A 27 4.96 -1.99 -10.47
N THR A 28 5.20 -1.66 -11.73
CA THR A 28 6.18 -0.66 -12.14
C THR A 28 5.53 0.69 -12.42
N TYR A 29 6.24 1.75 -12.05
CA TYR A 29 5.82 3.14 -12.20
C TYR A 29 6.94 3.94 -12.84
N SER A 30 6.59 4.72 -13.86
CA SER A 30 7.48 5.61 -14.58
C SER A 30 7.38 7.03 -14.05
N LYS A 31 8.53 7.70 -13.92
CA LYS A 31 8.59 9.08 -13.43
C LYS A 31 7.84 10.04 -14.36
N ASP A 32 7.14 10.99 -13.77
CA ASP A 32 6.57 12.14 -14.48
C ASP A 32 7.68 13.13 -14.85
N ASN A 33 7.83 13.48 -16.13
CA ASN A 33 8.81 14.47 -16.57
C ASN A 33 8.54 15.87 -15.97
N ARG A 34 7.30 16.17 -15.58
CA ARG A 34 6.90 17.47 -15.02
C ARG A 34 7.02 17.54 -13.50
N SER A 35 7.33 16.43 -12.83
CA SER A 35 7.36 16.37 -11.37
C SER A 35 8.58 15.62 -10.86
N ARG A 36 9.23 16.18 -9.85
CA ARG A 36 10.37 15.51 -9.18
C ARG A 36 9.95 14.27 -8.38
N SER A 37 8.67 14.14 -8.04
CA SER A 37 8.18 13.14 -7.08
C SER A 37 7.01 12.29 -7.55
N ASN A 38 6.31 12.67 -8.63
CA ASN A 38 5.17 11.89 -9.13
C ASN A 38 5.63 10.78 -10.08
N TYR A 39 5.00 9.61 -9.95
CA TYR A 39 5.20 8.47 -10.84
C TYR A 39 3.84 7.89 -11.21
N TYR A 40 3.69 7.51 -12.47
CA TYR A 40 2.46 6.88 -13.00
C TYR A 40 2.73 5.42 -13.31
N CYS A 41 1.70 4.58 -13.19
CA CYS A 41 1.83 3.17 -13.57
C CYS A 41 2.37 3.04 -14.99
N SER A 42 3.32 2.13 -15.21
CA SER A 42 3.91 1.89 -16.53
C SER A 42 2.89 1.35 -17.55
N LYS A 43 1.73 0.87 -17.10
CA LYS A 43 0.57 0.49 -17.93
C LYS A 43 -0.37 1.67 -18.25
N ARG A 44 0.07 2.92 -18.10
CA ARG A 44 -0.74 4.12 -18.43
C ARG A 44 -1.16 4.16 -19.90
N SER A 45 -0.34 3.63 -20.82
CA SER A 45 -0.67 3.56 -22.25
C SER A 45 -1.94 2.75 -22.54
N ILE A 46 -2.29 1.79 -21.67
CA ILE A 46 -3.52 0.99 -21.77
C ILE A 46 -4.61 1.49 -20.79
N GLY A 47 -4.52 2.74 -20.32
CA GLY A 47 -5.57 3.39 -19.53
C GLY A 47 -5.44 3.28 -18.01
N CYS A 48 -4.38 2.68 -17.47
CA CYS A 48 -4.18 2.62 -16.02
C CYS A 48 -3.99 4.02 -15.41
N LYS A 49 -4.79 4.37 -14.39
CA LYS A 49 -4.76 5.68 -13.69
C LYS A 49 -3.97 5.68 -12.38
N ALA A 50 -3.42 4.53 -11.95
CA ALA A 50 -2.72 4.42 -10.68
C ALA A 50 -1.47 5.33 -10.65
N ARG A 51 -1.28 6.00 -9.51
CA ARG A 51 -0.17 6.94 -9.29
C ARG A 51 0.47 6.74 -7.92
N ILE A 52 1.75 7.04 -7.83
CA ILE A 52 2.47 7.15 -6.55
C ILE A 52 3.25 8.47 -6.51
N LYS A 53 3.49 8.97 -5.30
CA LYS A 53 4.39 10.10 -5.05
C LYS A 53 5.47 9.65 -4.06
N LEU A 54 6.73 9.71 -4.49
CA LEU A 54 7.87 9.46 -3.62
C LEU A 54 8.14 10.70 -2.76
N LEU A 55 8.22 10.51 -1.45
CA LEU A 55 8.64 11.53 -0.50
C LEU A 55 10.15 11.44 -0.26
N GLY A 56 10.80 12.57 0.04
CA GLY A 56 12.26 12.63 0.25
C GLY A 56 12.77 11.78 1.42
N ASN A 57 11.88 11.30 2.29
CA ASN A 57 12.19 10.40 3.40
C ASN A 57 11.94 8.91 3.07
N GLY A 58 11.86 8.54 1.79
CA GLY A 58 11.67 7.16 1.34
C GLY A 58 10.23 6.63 1.49
N LYS A 59 9.28 7.44 1.95
CA LYS A 59 7.86 7.06 2.04
C LYS A 59 7.15 7.27 0.71
N VAL A 60 6.09 6.50 0.48
CA VAL A 60 5.29 6.60 -0.75
C VAL A 60 3.87 7.02 -0.42
N ILE A 61 3.38 8.10 -1.04
CA ILE A 61 1.94 8.39 -1.07
C ILE A 61 1.36 7.65 -2.27
N VAL A 62 0.35 6.82 -2.04
CA VAL A 62 -0.34 6.08 -3.07
C VAL A 62 -1.76 6.60 -3.25
N ASP A 63 -2.18 6.67 -4.51
CA ASP A 63 -3.56 6.92 -4.92
C ASP A 63 -4.07 5.60 -5.53
N LEU A 64 -4.42 4.67 -4.64
CA LEU A 64 -4.85 3.32 -4.98
C LEU A 64 -6.24 3.06 -4.40
N PRO A 65 -7.08 2.29 -5.11
CA PRO A 65 -8.35 1.86 -4.54
C PRO A 65 -8.08 0.99 -3.31
N TYR A 66 -8.87 1.21 -2.27
CA TYR A 66 -8.92 0.40 -1.06
C TYR A 66 -10.38 0.35 -0.60
N GLU A 67 -10.69 -0.64 0.24
CA GLU A 67 -12.05 -0.83 0.74
C GLU A 67 -12.09 -0.77 2.26
N PHE A 68 -13.18 -0.21 2.79
CA PHE A 68 -13.46 -0.26 4.22
C PHE A 68 -14.27 -1.50 4.54
N ILE A 69 -13.74 -2.35 5.42
CA ILE A 69 -14.44 -3.51 5.93
C ILE A 69 -14.95 -3.19 7.34
N PRO A 70 -16.27 -3.09 7.56
CA PRO A 70 -16.82 -2.83 8.88
C PRO A 70 -16.50 -3.99 9.83
N THR A 71 -16.25 -3.66 11.09
CA THR A 71 -16.04 -4.64 12.16
C THR A 71 -17.21 -4.61 13.14
N PRO A 72 -17.53 -5.72 13.85
CA PRO A 72 -18.60 -5.72 14.85
C PRO A 72 -18.43 -4.68 15.97
N LYS A 73 -17.19 -4.18 16.18
CA LYS A 73 -16.86 -3.18 17.19
C LYS A 73 -17.07 -1.74 16.71
N GLY A 74 -17.70 -1.52 15.57
CA GLY A 74 -17.98 -0.18 15.00
C GLY A 74 -16.81 0.50 14.29
N ASN A 75 -15.60 -0.07 14.36
CA ASN A 75 -14.44 0.39 13.59
C ASN A 75 -14.38 -0.27 12.21
N HIS A 76 -13.46 0.20 11.35
CA HIS A 76 -13.25 -0.35 10.01
C HIS A 76 -11.81 -0.86 9.85
N LEU A 77 -11.65 -1.96 9.10
CA LEU A 77 -10.38 -2.33 8.50
C LEU A 77 -10.25 -1.65 7.14
N ILE A 78 -9.02 -1.43 6.69
CA ILE A 78 -8.72 -1.08 5.31
C ILE A 78 -8.23 -2.34 4.60
N MET A 79 -8.86 -2.71 3.49
CA MET A 79 -8.37 -3.73 2.55
C MET A 79 -7.59 -3.03 1.45
N LEU A 80 -6.29 -3.35 1.33
CA LEU A 80 -5.42 -2.85 0.28
C LEU A 80 -4.58 -4.02 -0.24
N ASN A 81 -4.64 -4.29 -1.55
CA ASN A 81 -3.90 -5.37 -2.21
C ASN A 81 -4.10 -6.74 -1.52
N SER A 82 -5.35 -7.07 -1.18
CA SER A 82 -5.74 -8.30 -0.48
C SER A 82 -5.25 -8.44 0.96
N TYR A 83 -4.54 -7.44 1.51
CA TYR A 83 -4.17 -7.39 2.93
C TYR A 83 -5.08 -6.45 3.71
N THR A 84 -5.39 -6.83 4.94
CA THR A 84 -6.20 -6.01 5.84
C THR A 84 -5.34 -5.28 6.86
N TYR A 85 -5.73 -4.04 7.16
CA TYR A 85 -5.07 -3.18 8.12
C TYR A 85 -6.08 -2.67 9.16
N SER A 86 -5.74 -2.79 10.44
CA SER A 86 -6.53 -2.30 11.57
C SER A 86 -6.01 -0.94 12.05
N LYS A 87 -6.92 -0.01 12.30
CA LYS A 87 -6.61 1.32 12.80
C LYS A 87 -6.01 1.26 14.21
N ASP A 88 -5.04 2.13 14.46
CA ASP A 88 -4.59 2.46 15.80
C ASP A 88 -5.55 3.43 16.48
N ASN A 89 -5.83 3.23 17.77
CA ASN A 89 -6.82 4.04 18.48
C ASN A 89 -6.41 5.50 18.64
N LYS A 90 -5.10 5.79 18.67
CA LYS A 90 -4.55 7.11 18.99
C LYS A 90 -4.12 7.91 17.76
N SER A 91 -4.17 7.32 16.58
CA SER A 91 -3.62 7.94 15.38
C SER A 91 -4.36 7.54 14.11
N ARG A 92 -3.99 8.18 12.99
CA ARG A 92 -4.45 7.79 11.65
C ARG A 92 -3.61 6.65 11.04
N ASN A 93 -2.77 6.00 11.85
CA ASN A 93 -1.98 4.86 11.42
C ASN A 93 -2.84 3.60 11.42
N TYR A 94 -2.62 2.76 10.43
CA TYR A 94 -3.19 1.43 10.33
C TYR A 94 -2.05 0.43 10.20
N TYR A 95 -2.14 -0.66 10.95
CA TYR A 95 -1.15 -1.73 10.95
C TYR A 95 -1.78 -2.98 10.36
N CYS A 96 -0.98 -3.82 9.69
CA CYS A 96 -1.46 -5.10 9.21
C CYS A 96 -2.20 -5.86 10.33
N SER A 97 -3.34 -6.47 10.00
CA SER A 97 -4.16 -7.22 10.98
C SER A 97 -3.42 -8.43 11.57
N LYS A 98 -2.26 -8.79 11.02
CA LYS A 98 -1.35 -9.83 11.50
C LYS A 98 -0.12 -9.25 12.23
N LYS A 99 -0.20 -8.01 12.73
CA LYS A 99 0.85 -7.40 13.57
C LYS A 99 1.23 -8.27 14.77
N SER A 100 0.27 -8.99 15.35
CA SER A 100 0.50 -9.89 16.50
C SER A 100 1.46 -11.04 16.21
N ILE A 101 1.59 -11.46 14.95
CA ILE A 101 2.57 -12.50 14.53
C ILE A 101 3.88 -11.87 14.00
N GLY A 102 4.11 -10.58 14.26
CA GLY A 102 5.35 -9.89 13.90
C GLY A 102 5.33 -9.15 12.56
N CYS A 103 4.19 -9.10 11.85
CA CYS A 103 4.10 -8.34 10.60
C CYS A 103 4.27 -6.83 10.85
N LYS A 104 5.19 -6.20 10.11
CA LYS A 104 5.54 -4.78 10.26
C LYS A 104 4.82 -3.85 9.29
N ALA A 105 4.12 -4.40 8.30
CA ALA A 105 3.40 -3.63 7.30
C ALA A 105 2.43 -2.62 7.94
N ARG A 106 2.48 -1.38 7.45
CA ARG A 106 1.70 -0.26 7.98
C ARG A 106 1.43 0.81 6.92
N ILE A 107 0.29 1.45 7.05
CA ILE A 107 -0.16 2.57 6.23
C ILE A 107 -0.68 3.71 7.12
N LYS A 108 -0.76 4.92 6.60
CA LYS A 108 -1.44 6.05 7.24
C LYS A 108 -2.46 6.63 6.27
N LEU A 109 -3.72 6.70 6.68
CA LEU A 109 -4.79 7.32 5.89
C LEU A 109 -4.74 8.83 6.07
N LEU A 110 -4.62 9.59 4.98
CA LEU A 110 -4.65 11.05 4.96
C LEU A 110 -6.09 11.57 4.89
N ASP A 111 -6.30 12.85 5.23
CA ASP A 111 -7.64 13.48 5.22
C ASP A 111 -8.26 13.51 3.81
N ASN A 112 -7.42 13.57 2.78
CA ASN A 112 -7.82 13.55 1.37
C ASN A 112 -8.05 12.13 0.80
N GLY A 113 -8.16 11.11 1.66
CA GLY A 113 -8.37 9.72 1.25
C GLY A 113 -7.13 8.99 0.72
N LYS A 114 -5.97 9.64 0.58
CA LYS A 114 -4.75 8.96 0.12
C LYS A 114 -4.06 8.21 1.24
N LEU A 115 -3.23 7.24 0.88
CA LEU A 115 -2.47 6.44 1.83
C LEU A 115 -0.99 6.81 1.77
N ILE A 116 -0.36 7.03 2.92
CA ILE A 116 1.11 6.93 3.04
C ILE A 116 1.43 5.49 3.38
N VAL A 117 2.23 4.83 2.55
CA VAL A 117 2.75 3.49 2.82
C VAL A 117 4.05 3.64 3.59
N GLY A 118 4.13 3.00 4.76
CA GLY A 118 5.31 3.05 5.63
C GLY A 118 6.18 1.81 5.50
N ASP A 119 5.60 0.64 5.74
CA ASP A 119 6.22 -0.66 5.45
C ASP A 119 5.20 -1.46 4.64
N SER A 120 5.61 -1.98 3.49
CA SER A 120 4.77 -2.73 2.57
C SER A 120 5.04 -4.24 2.61
N TYR A 121 6.06 -4.69 3.34
CA TYR A 121 6.43 -6.09 3.40
C TYR A 121 5.55 -6.85 4.39
N HIS A 122 4.96 -7.95 3.93
CA HIS A 122 4.23 -8.89 4.76
C HIS A 122 5.01 -10.19 4.86
N CYS A 123 5.20 -10.68 6.09
CA CYS A 123 5.83 -11.97 6.37
C CYS A 123 4.83 -13.15 6.34
N HIS A 124 3.67 -12.95 5.74
CA HIS A 124 2.58 -13.93 5.70
C HIS A 124 1.76 -13.73 4.44
N GLU A 125 1.04 -14.77 4.05
CA GLU A 125 0.11 -14.71 2.92
C GLU A 125 -1.10 -13.79 3.21
N PRO A 126 -1.75 -13.24 2.17
CA PRO A 126 -2.97 -12.47 2.33
C PRO A 126 -4.09 -13.30 2.98
N PRO A 127 -4.89 -12.70 3.87
CA PRO A 127 -6.11 -13.35 4.36
C PRO A 127 -7.10 -13.58 3.22
N LYS A 128 -7.80 -14.71 3.25
CA LYS A 128 -8.87 -15.00 2.31
C LYS A 128 -10.18 -14.37 2.79
N TYR A 129 -10.82 -13.62 1.90
CA TYR A 129 -12.14 -13.03 2.11
C TYR A 129 -13.05 -13.41 0.95
N VAL A 130 -14.32 -13.66 1.27
CA VAL A 130 -15.40 -13.77 0.28
C VAL A 130 -16.34 -12.58 0.45
N VAL A 131 -16.83 -12.06 -0.68
CA VAL A 131 -17.86 -11.03 -0.69
C VAL A 131 -19.20 -11.74 -0.85
N THR A 132 -20.11 -11.54 0.11
CA THR A 132 -21.46 -12.11 0.03
C THR A 132 -22.26 -11.43 -1.09
N SER A 133 -23.39 -12.02 -1.47
CA SER A 133 -24.35 -11.38 -2.40
C SER A 133 -24.84 -10.00 -1.94
N SER A 134 -24.79 -9.75 -0.62
CA SER A 134 -25.11 -8.46 0.00
C SER A 134 -23.92 -7.48 0.09
N GLY A 135 -22.78 -7.78 -0.54
CA GLY A 135 -21.59 -6.93 -0.55
C GLY A 135 -20.78 -6.95 0.75
N LYS A 136 -21.06 -7.89 1.68
CA LYS A 136 -20.34 -7.98 2.95
C LYS A 136 -19.09 -8.85 2.82
N TYR A 137 -17.99 -8.36 3.38
CA TYR A 137 -16.75 -9.11 3.50
C TYR A 137 -16.82 -10.11 4.66
N VAL A 138 -16.69 -11.40 4.33
CA VAL A 138 -16.58 -12.49 5.32
C VAL A 138 -15.20 -13.12 5.20
N LYS A 139 -14.47 -13.16 6.31
CA LYS A 139 -13.17 -13.83 6.35
C LYS A 139 -13.37 -15.33 6.40
N VAL A 140 -12.73 -16.05 5.47
CA VAL A 140 -12.74 -17.52 5.45
C VAL A 140 -11.44 -18.05 6.07
N LYS A 141 -11.51 -19.25 6.67
CA LYS A 141 -10.33 -19.91 7.26
C LYS A 141 -9.47 -20.55 6.18
#